data_AF-A0A2V9PUP3-F1
#
_entry.id   AF-A0A2V9PUP3-F1
#
_cell.length_a   1.000
_cell.length_b   1.000
_cell.length_c   1.000
_cell.angle_alpha   90.00
_cell.angle_beta   90.00
_cell.angle_gamma   90.00
#
_symmetry.space_group_name_H-M   'P 1'
#
loop_
_entity.id
_entity.type
_entity.pdbx_description
1 polymer ?
#
loop_
_entity_poly.entity_id
_entity_poly.type
_entity_poly.pdbx_seq_one_letter_code
_entity_poly.pdbx_strand_id
1 'polypeptide(L)'
;MGRKRKLKKSWLSVHWPILGIGTAAVALVSGVLVWGTRAMPSKPATQAGAVPVFFNRAEDAAPFPATLEPTNFRQADVREAYQTAKEIPGVLAQQPCYCYCQRKGHRGLLDCFKTDHAVSCKICIKESLLARQMHRQGKTPQEIRAAIVQGEWATVETSTQ
;
A
#
# COMPACT_ATOMS: atom_id res chain seq x y z
N MET A 1 36.06 40.99 -22.48
CA MET A 1 36.77 39.99 -23.33
C MET A 1 37.50 39.00 -22.43
N GLY A 2 37.54 37.71 -22.77
CA GLY A 2 38.46 36.74 -22.15
C GLY A 2 37.83 35.61 -21.31
N ARG A 3 37.06 34.73 -21.95
CA ARG A 3 36.59 33.43 -21.42
C ARG A 3 37.76 32.45 -21.40
N LYS A 4 38.06 31.70 -20.31
CA LYS A 4 38.64 30.33 -20.38
C LYS A 4 38.27 29.47 -19.17
N ARG A 5 37.65 28.31 -19.44
CA ARG A 5 37.52 27.13 -18.56
C ARG A 5 38.62 26.12 -18.95
N LYS A 6 39.24 25.40 -18.00
CA LYS A 6 39.86 24.04 -18.17
C LYS A 6 39.97 23.39 -16.78
N LEU A 7 39.27 22.32 -16.40
CA LEU A 7 39.34 20.87 -16.73
C LEU A 7 40.46 20.05 -16.03
N LYS A 8 39.98 19.13 -15.18
CA LYS A 8 40.51 17.88 -14.56
C LYS A 8 41.91 17.36 -14.98
N LYS A 9 42.65 16.85 -13.99
CA LYS A 9 43.54 15.67 -14.05
C LYS A 9 43.49 14.96 -12.69
N SER A 10 42.77 13.85 -12.53
CA SER A 10 43.22 12.47 -12.73
C SER A 10 44.60 12.20 -12.13
N TRP A 11 44.61 11.73 -10.88
CA TRP A 11 45.82 11.29 -10.18
C TRP A 11 45.81 9.76 -10.21
N LEU A 12 46.55 9.18 -11.16
CA LEU A 12 46.87 7.77 -11.21
C LEU A 12 48.19 7.53 -10.49
N SER A 13 48.22 6.41 -9.76
CA SER A 13 49.37 5.53 -9.58
C SER A 13 50.50 5.98 -8.65
N VAL A 14 50.47 5.44 -7.42
CA VAL A 14 51.70 5.08 -6.71
C VAL A 14 51.85 3.57 -6.79
N HIS A 15 52.98 3.17 -7.36
CA HIS A 15 53.47 1.82 -7.60
C HIS A 15 54.25 1.34 -6.36
N TRP A 16 54.12 0.08 -5.96
CA TRP A 16 55.21 -0.62 -5.27
C TRP A 16 55.16 -2.13 -5.55
N PRO A 17 56.21 -2.71 -6.16
CA PRO A 17 56.26 -4.11 -6.56
C PRO A 17 56.94 -4.98 -5.49
N ILE A 18 56.47 -6.22 -5.28
CA ILE A 18 57.31 -7.32 -4.79
C ILE A 18 56.98 -8.57 -5.61
N LEU A 19 58.00 -9.07 -6.30
CA LEU A 19 58.03 -10.31 -7.05
C LEU A 19 58.07 -11.53 -6.11
N GLY A 20 57.15 -12.47 -6.35
CA GLY A 20 57.29 -13.93 -6.36
C GLY A 20 58.16 -14.67 -5.32
N ILE A 21 57.50 -15.49 -4.49
CA ILE A 21 58.05 -16.76 -3.99
C ILE A 21 56.99 -17.85 -4.16
N GLY A 22 57.35 -18.90 -4.92
CA GLY A 22 57.11 -20.30 -4.57
C GLY A 22 55.67 -20.84 -4.66
N THR A 23 55.42 -21.57 -5.73
CA THR A 23 54.33 -22.54 -5.88
C THR A 23 54.21 -23.54 -4.72
N ALA A 24 52.95 -23.88 -4.40
CA ALA A 24 52.47 -25.07 -3.67
C ALA A 24 52.40 -25.00 -2.13
N ALA A 25 51.30 -24.41 -1.63
CA ALA A 25 50.59 -24.96 -0.47
C ALA A 25 49.10 -25.06 -0.83
N VAL A 26 48.70 -26.30 -1.03
CA VAL A 26 47.38 -26.78 -1.42
C VAL A 26 46.36 -26.47 -0.32
N ALA A 27 45.16 -26.04 -0.76
CA ALA A 27 43.88 -26.12 -0.08
C ALA A 27 43.70 -25.40 1.27
N LEU A 28 43.21 -24.15 1.25
CA LEU A 28 42.25 -23.62 2.26
C LEU A 28 41.45 -22.41 1.69
N VAL A 29 40.81 -22.55 0.53
CA VAL A 29 39.85 -21.53 -0.01
C VAL A 29 38.39 -21.95 0.27
N SER A 30 38.16 -22.98 1.07
CA SER A 30 36.85 -23.63 1.23
C SER A 30 36.19 -23.28 2.57
N GLY A 31 35.93 -22.00 2.87
CA GLY A 31 35.38 -21.69 4.21
C GLY A 31 34.66 -20.37 4.46
N VAL A 32 34.35 -19.54 3.46
CA VAL A 32 33.71 -18.21 3.72
C VAL A 32 32.48 -17.91 2.84
N LEU A 33 32.04 -18.81 1.95
CA LEU A 33 30.99 -18.48 0.96
C LEU A 33 29.60 -19.09 1.20
N VAL A 34 29.20 -19.43 2.44
CA VAL A 34 27.86 -20.04 2.67
C VAL A 34 27.04 -19.41 3.81
N TRP A 35 27.49 -18.33 4.46
CA TRP A 35 26.80 -17.76 5.64
C TRP A 35 26.28 -16.34 5.41
N GLY A 36 25.48 -16.11 4.36
CA GLY A 36 24.96 -14.77 4.04
C GLY A 36 23.52 -14.69 3.56
N THR A 37 22.92 -15.77 3.05
CA THR A 37 21.51 -15.75 2.61
C THR A 37 20.66 -16.60 3.53
N ARG A 38 20.52 -16.16 4.79
CA ARG A 38 19.24 -16.43 5.48
C ARG A 38 18.20 -15.64 4.71
N ALA A 39 17.59 -16.28 3.70
CA ALA A 39 16.31 -15.87 3.20
C ALA A 39 15.43 -15.71 4.45
N MET A 40 15.08 -14.46 4.77
CA MET A 40 14.07 -14.24 5.79
C MET A 40 12.87 -15.08 5.37
N PRO A 41 12.25 -15.86 6.28
CA PRO A 41 10.96 -16.41 5.97
C PRO A 41 10.07 -15.20 5.69
N SER A 42 9.77 -14.96 4.41
CA SER A 42 8.66 -14.11 4.03
C SER A 42 7.50 -14.67 4.83
N LYS A 43 6.93 -13.86 5.74
CA LYS A 43 5.65 -14.20 6.36
C LYS A 43 4.80 -14.75 5.21
N PRO A 44 4.20 -15.95 5.33
CA PRO A 44 3.29 -16.40 4.30
C PRO A 44 2.29 -15.26 4.15
N ALA A 45 2.27 -14.63 2.98
CA ALA A 45 1.17 -13.74 2.63
C ALA A 45 -0.05 -14.61 2.84
N THR A 46 -0.80 -14.33 3.92
CA THR A 46 -2.00 -15.05 4.28
C THR A 46 -2.76 -15.26 3.00
N GLN A 47 -2.96 -16.54 2.68
CA GLN A 47 -3.56 -17.07 1.47
C GLN A 47 -4.50 -16.03 0.87
N ALA A 48 -4.16 -15.53 -0.32
CA ALA A 48 -4.99 -14.59 -1.05
C ALA A 48 -6.35 -15.24 -1.28
N GLY A 49 -7.26 -15.02 -0.33
CA GLY A 49 -8.66 -15.34 -0.46
C GLY A 49 -9.21 -14.58 -1.66
N ALA A 50 -10.29 -15.09 -2.24
CA ALA A 50 -10.98 -14.38 -3.31
C ALA A 50 -11.24 -12.92 -2.89
N VAL A 51 -10.97 -11.98 -3.81
CA VAL A 51 -11.24 -10.55 -3.59
C VAL A 51 -12.72 -10.40 -3.19
N PRO A 52 -13.03 -9.68 -2.09
CA PRO A 52 -14.42 -9.45 -1.68
C PRO A 52 -15.25 -8.81 -2.80
N VAL A 53 -16.58 -8.91 -2.71
CA VAL A 53 -17.50 -8.33 -3.71
C VAL A 53 -17.30 -6.82 -3.88
N PHE A 54 -17.38 -6.35 -5.12
CA PHE A 54 -17.36 -4.95 -5.52
C PHE A 54 -18.01 -4.79 -6.91
N PHE A 55 -18.34 -3.56 -7.31
CA PHE A 55 -18.82 -3.25 -8.66
C PHE A 55 -17.69 -2.79 -9.59
N ASN A 56 -17.71 -3.20 -10.86
CA ASN A 56 -16.68 -2.77 -11.82
C ASN A 56 -16.89 -1.34 -12.33
N ARG A 57 -18.14 -0.87 -12.32
CA ARG A 57 -18.54 0.46 -12.75
C ARG A 57 -19.55 1.03 -11.76
N ALA A 58 -19.60 2.35 -11.65
CA ALA A 58 -20.46 3.03 -10.67
C ALA A 58 -21.95 2.86 -11.00
N GLU A 59 -22.28 2.77 -12.29
CA GLU A 59 -23.64 2.68 -12.81
C GLU A 59 -24.29 1.34 -12.42
N ASP A 60 -23.49 0.27 -12.34
CA ASP A 60 -23.95 -1.06 -11.94
C ASP A 60 -24.33 -1.13 -10.45
N ALA A 61 -23.88 -0.16 -9.65
CA ALA A 61 -24.17 -0.06 -8.22
C ALA A 61 -25.31 0.92 -7.89
N ALA A 62 -25.81 1.66 -8.89
CA ALA A 62 -26.86 2.65 -8.71
C ALA A 62 -28.25 2.01 -8.53
N PRO A 63 -29.18 2.65 -7.78
CA PRO A 63 -28.96 3.85 -6.98
C PRO A 63 -28.07 3.57 -5.76
N PHE A 64 -27.20 4.53 -5.43
CA PHE A 64 -26.36 4.41 -4.23
C PHE A 64 -27.23 4.49 -2.97
N PRO A 65 -26.94 3.67 -1.95
CA PRO A 65 -27.64 3.78 -0.69
C PRO A 65 -27.30 5.10 0.00
N ALA A 66 -28.24 5.65 0.77
CA ALA A 66 -27.93 6.75 1.67
C ALA A 66 -26.94 6.27 2.75
N THR A 67 -25.89 7.05 2.97
CA THR A 67 -24.92 6.85 4.05
C THR A 67 -25.28 7.74 5.23
N LEU A 68 -24.84 7.37 6.44
CA LEU A 68 -25.09 8.21 7.62
C LEU A 68 -24.36 9.55 7.54
N GLU A 69 -24.96 10.57 8.18
CA GLU A 69 -24.38 11.91 8.23
C GLU A 69 -23.09 11.94 9.08
N PRO A 70 -21.98 12.51 8.56
CA PRO A 70 -20.69 12.54 9.26
C PRO A 70 -20.73 13.27 10.61
N THR A 71 -21.62 14.26 10.74
CA THR A 71 -21.83 15.04 11.97
C THR A 71 -22.36 14.19 13.13
N ASN A 72 -22.83 12.97 12.88
CA ASN A 72 -23.24 12.03 13.92
C ASN A 72 -22.04 11.47 14.72
N PHE A 73 -20.81 11.63 14.24
CA PHE A 73 -19.63 10.99 14.82
C PHE A 73 -18.61 11.99 15.37
N ARG A 74 -18.15 11.74 16.60
CA ARG A 74 -17.19 12.61 17.29
C ARG A 74 -15.74 12.33 16.86
N GLN A 75 -15.40 11.06 16.62
CA GLN A 75 -14.07 10.65 16.20
C GLN A 75 -13.76 11.20 14.80
N ALA A 76 -12.59 11.80 14.63
CA ALA A 76 -12.24 12.54 13.41
C ALA A 76 -12.11 11.60 12.20
N ASP A 77 -11.42 10.47 12.36
CA ASP A 77 -11.26 9.43 11.35
C ASP A 77 -12.59 8.80 10.93
N VAL A 78 -13.47 8.51 11.88
CA VAL A 78 -14.82 8.00 11.60
C VAL A 78 -15.61 9.02 10.79
N ARG A 79 -15.68 10.27 11.26
CA ARG A 79 -16.37 11.35 10.56
C ARG A 79 -15.82 11.57 9.15
N GLU A 80 -14.51 11.52 8.96
CA GLU A 80 -13.88 11.65 7.65
C GLU A 80 -14.22 10.47 6.73
N ALA A 81 -14.28 9.23 7.24
CA ALA A 81 -14.65 8.06 6.45
C ALA A 81 -16.13 8.10 6.02
N TYR A 82 -17.05 8.54 6.90
CA TYR A 82 -18.45 8.77 6.50
C TYR A 82 -18.59 9.94 5.53
N GLN A 83 -17.80 11.01 5.69
CA GLN A 83 -17.76 12.12 4.74
C GLN A 83 -17.30 11.64 3.37
N THR A 84 -16.29 10.77 3.32
CA THR A 84 -15.81 10.16 2.08
C THR A 84 -16.92 9.38 1.39
N ALA A 85 -17.67 8.57 2.14
CA ALA A 85 -18.75 7.76 1.57
C ALA A 85 -19.87 8.62 0.97
N LYS A 86 -20.11 9.81 1.54
CA LYS A 86 -21.05 10.79 1.01
C LYS A 86 -20.52 11.55 -0.22
N GLU A 87 -19.22 11.89 -0.24
CA GLU A 87 -18.59 12.65 -1.33
C GLU A 87 -18.35 11.82 -2.60
N ILE A 88 -17.92 10.57 -2.45
CA ILE A 88 -17.49 9.72 -3.57
C ILE A 88 -18.17 8.34 -3.58
N PRO A 89 -19.52 8.26 -3.48
CA PRO A 89 -20.22 6.98 -3.35
C PRO A 89 -19.95 6.04 -4.52
N GLY A 90 -19.90 6.56 -5.75
CA GLY A 90 -19.59 5.75 -6.94
C GLY A 90 -18.17 5.17 -6.94
N VAL A 91 -17.21 5.83 -6.29
CA VAL A 91 -15.85 5.28 -6.12
C VAL A 91 -15.87 4.19 -5.06
N LEU A 92 -16.48 4.43 -3.89
CA LEU A 92 -16.53 3.43 -2.81
C LEU A 92 -17.36 2.19 -3.16
N ALA A 93 -18.41 2.31 -3.98
CA ALA A 93 -19.17 1.16 -4.46
C ALA A 93 -18.30 0.22 -5.31
N GLN A 94 -17.28 0.77 -5.97
CA GLN A 94 -16.35 0.00 -6.79
C GLN A 94 -15.20 -0.63 -6.00
N GLN A 95 -15.14 -0.45 -4.68
CA GLN A 95 -14.10 -1.00 -3.82
C GLN A 95 -14.57 -2.23 -3.03
N PRO A 96 -13.73 -3.27 -2.91
CA PRO A 96 -13.98 -4.36 -1.99
C PRO A 96 -13.83 -3.89 -0.54
N CYS A 97 -14.29 -4.72 0.39
CA CYS A 97 -14.04 -4.51 1.80
C CYS A 97 -13.50 -5.78 2.46
N TYR A 98 -12.26 -5.73 2.93
CA TYR A 98 -11.54 -6.86 3.52
C TYR A 98 -11.91 -7.13 4.98
N CYS A 99 -12.95 -6.48 5.53
CA CYS A 99 -13.59 -6.93 6.76
C CYS A 99 -14.45 -8.19 6.55
N TYR A 100 -14.70 -8.55 5.30
CA TYR A 100 -15.48 -9.69 4.87
C TYR A 100 -16.96 -9.66 5.31
N CYS A 101 -17.58 -8.47 5.39
CA CYS A 101 -19.00 -8.31 5.73
C CYS A 101 -19.96 -8.52 4.55
N GLN A 102 -19.51 -8.96 3.38
CA GLN A 102 -20.40 -9.38 2.29
C GLN A 102 -21.33 -10.54 2.69
N ARG A 103 -20.91 -11.36 3.65
CA ARG A 103 -21.76 -12.39 4.30
C ARG A 103 -22.96 -11.82 5.06
N LYS A 104 -22.98 -10.50 5.29
CA LYS A 104 -24.09 -9.74 5.87
C LYS A 104 -24.91 -8.99 4.80
N GLY A 105 -24.61 -9.21 3.51
CA GLY A 105 -25.31 -8.60 2.38
C GLY A 105 -24.70 -7.29 1.87
N HIS A 106 -23.51 -6.88 2.34
CA HIS A 106 -22.82 -5.71 1.76
C HIS A 106 -22.32 -6.03 0.35
N ARG A 107 -22.58 -5.13 -0.59
CA ARG A 107 -22.24 -5.28 -2.02
C ARG A 107 -20.90 -4.63 -2.40
N GLY A 108 -20.25 -3.97 -1.44
CA GLY A 108 -18.98 -3.28 -1.58
C GLY A 108 -18.69 -2.42 -0.36
N LEU A 109 -17.60 -1.66 -0.38
CA LEU A 109 -17.17 -0.81 0.74
C LEU A 109 -18.20 0.28 1.10
N LEU A 110 -18.89 0.84 0.11
CA LEU A 110 -19.92 1.86 0.34
C LEU A 110 -21.03 1.38 1.30
N ASP A 111 -21.44 0.12 1.20
CA ASP A 111 -22.56 -0.41 2.00
C ASP A 111 -22.22 -0.43 3.51
N CYS A 112 -20.94 -0.42 3.89
CA CYS A 112 -20.50 -0.33 5.29
C CYS A 112 -20.91 0.99 5.97
N PHE A 113 -21.13 2.05 5.20
CA PHE A 113 -21.43 3.40 5.69
C PHE A 113 -22.94 3.71 5.72
N LYS A 114 -23.80 2.74 5.38
CA LYS A 114 -25.27 2.85 5.46
C LYS A 114 -25.78 2.91 6.90
N THR A 115 -25.07 2.27 7.81
CA THR A 115 -25.38 2.20 9.24
C THR A 115 -24.15 2.61 10.04
N ASP A 116 -24.23 2.55 11.37
CA ASP A 116 -23.12 2.76 12.30
C ASP A 116 -22.10 1.61 12.29
N HIS A 117 -22.27 0.60 11.44
CA HIS A 117 -21.39 -0.57 11.37
C HIS A 117 -19.92 -0.19 11.16
N ALA A 118 -19.63 0.77 10.28
CA ALA A 118 -18.26 1.21 10.01
C ALA A 118 -17.57 1.86 11.22
N VAL A 119 -18.32 2.41 12.19
CA VAL A 119 -17.76 3.09 13.39
C VAL A 119 -16.81 2.18 14.17
N SER A 120 -17.13 0.88 14.25
CA SER A 120 -16.34 -0.09 15.01
C SER A 120 -15.37 -0.91 14.14
N CYS A 121 -15.31 -0.66 12.83
CA CYS A 121 -14.51 -1.44 11.89
C CYS A 121 -13.34 -0.64 11.33
N LYS A 122 -12.16 -0.78 11.95
CA LYS A 122 -10.93 -0.11 11.51
C LYS A 122 -10.57 -0.39 10.03
N ILE A 123 -10.91 -1.57 9.52
CA ILE A 123 -10.68 -1.93 8.11
C ILE A 123 -11.52 -1.04 7.19
N CYS A 124 -12.84 -0.96 7.42
CA CYS A 124 -13.73 -0.11 6.63
C CYS A 124 -13.29 1.35 6.64
N ILE A 125 -12.92 1.87 7.82
CA ILE A 125 -12.43 3.24 7.98
C ILE A 125 -11.15 3.45 7.16
N LYS A 126 -10.14 2.62 7.34
CA LYS A 126 -8.86 2.76 6.63
C LYS A 126 -8.98 2.58 5.12
N GLU A 127 -9.78 1.63 4.64
CA GLU A 127 -10.03 1.44 3.20
C GLU A 127 -10.72 2.66 2.58
N SER A 128 -11.69 3.26 3.28
CA SER A 128 -12.36 4.48 2.85
C SER A 128 -11.40 5.68 2.81
N LEU A 129 -10.58 5.84 3.85
CA LEU A 129 -9.59 6.92 3.91
C LEU A 129 -8.49 6.76 2.84
N LEU A 130 -8.02 5.54 2.57
CA LEU A 130 -7.13 5.26 1.44
C LEU A 130 -7.78 5.66 0.13
N ALA A 131 -9.03 5.22 -0.10
CA ALA A 131 -9.77 5.54 -1.31
C ALA A 131 -9.93 7.05 -1.50
N ARG A 132 -10.21 7.80 -0.43
CA ARG A 132 -10.25 9.27 -0.44
C ARG A 132 -8.92 9.88 -0.84
N GLN A 133 -7.83 9.46 -0.21
CA GLN A 133 -6.49 9.97 -0.48
C GLN A 133 -6.12 9.77 -1.95
N MET A 134 -6.29 8.55 -2.47
CA MET A 134 -5.98 8.21 -3.84
C MET A 134 -6.92 8.91 -4.84
N HIS A 135 -8.22 9.02 -4.53
CA HIS A 135 -9.15 9.75 -5.36
C HIS A 135 -8.76 11.23 -5.50
N ARG A 136 -8.34 11.87 -4.40
CA ARG A 136 -7.81 13.26 -4.41
C ARG A 136 -6.52 13.40 -5.22
N GLN A 137 -5.76 12.32 -5.37
CA GLN A 137 -4.58 12.26 -6.25
C GLN A 137 -4.95 11.99 -7.72
N GLY A 138 -6.24 11.92 -8.06
CA GLY A 138 -6.72 11.65 -9.42
C GLY A 138 -6.67 10.18 -9.82
N LYS A 139 -6.48 9.25 -8.87
CA LYS A 139 -6.47 7.81 -9.15
C LYS A 139 -7.85 7.31 -9.54
N THR A 140 -7.85 6.39 -10.50
CA THR A 140 -9.06 5.71 -10.97
C THR A 140 -9.59 4.72 -9.91
N PRO A 141 -10.89 4.38 -9.92
CA PRO A 141 -11.45 3.36 -9.04
C PRO A 141 -10.72 2.01 -9.13
N GLN A 142 -10.16 1.66 -10.30
CA GLN A 142 -9.41 0.43 -10.51
C GLN A 142 -8.03 0.48 -9.84
N GLU A 143 -7.32 1.61 -9.91
CA GLU A 143 -6.05 1.79 -9.19
C GLU A 143 -6.27 1.79 -7.68
N ILE A 144 -7.33 2.46 -7.20
CA ILE A 144 -7.73 2.44 -5.78
C ILE A 144 -8.01 1.01 -5.33
N ARG A 145 -8.74 0.24 -6.15
CA ARG A 145 -9.05 -1.16 -5.87
C ARG A 145 -7.78 -1.99 -5.76
N ALA A 146 -6.83 -1.79 -6.68
CA ALA A 146 -5.57 -2.51 -6.67
C ALA A 146 -4.80 -2.27 -5.36
N ALA A 147 -4.72 -1.01 -4.90
CA ALA A 147 -4.08 -0.68 -3.62
C ALA A 147 -4.80 -1.31 -2.42
N ILE A 148 -6.14 -1.32 -2.41
CA ILE A 148 -6.92 -1.99 -1.35
C ILE A 148 -6.64 -3.51 -1.36
N VAL A 149 -6.63 -4.13 -2.54
CA VAL A 149 -6.32 -5.57 -2.72
C VAL A 149 -4.90 -5.91 -2.26
N GLN A 150 -3.95 -4.99 -2.46
CA GLN A 150 -2.57 -5.12 -1.99
C GLN A 150 -2.41 -4.87 -0.48
N GLY A 151 -3.47 -4.45 0.21
CA GLY A 151 -3.45 -4.22 1.65
C GLY A 151 -2.82 -2.89 2.07
N GLU A 152 -2.64 -1.94 1.15
CA GLU A 152 -2.04 -0.63 1.44
C GLU A 152 -2.83 0.16 2.49
N TRP A 153 -4.12 -0.13 2.65
CA TRP A 153 -4.96 0.50 3.67
C TRP A 153 -4.44 0.25 5.09
N ALA A 154 -3.66 -0.82 5.32
CA ALA A 154 -3.11 -1.14 6.63
C ALA A 154 -2.21 -0.02 7.18
N THR A 155 -1.52 0.73 6.30
CA THR A 155 -0.60 1.82 6.66
C THR A 155 -1.29 3.18 6.80
N VAL A 156 -2.60 3.28 6.55
CA VAL A 156 -3.34 4.52 6.79
C VAL A 156 -3.39 4.80 8.28
N GLU A 157 -2.92 5.98 8.67
CA GLU A 157 -2.93 6.43 10.06
C GLU A 157 -4.33 6.92 10.46
N THR A 158 -4.78 6.51 11.64
CA THR A 158 -6.04 6.98 12.22
C THR A 158 -5.80 7.53 13.62
N SER A 159 -6.70 8.40 14.11
CA SER A 159 -6.52 9.21 15.32
C SER A 159 -6.40 8.43 16.63
N THR A 160 -6.42 7.09 16.57
CA THR A 160 -6.43 6.20 17.73
C THR A 160 -5.30 5.17 17.57
N GLN A 161 -4.06 5.62 17.80
CA GLN A 161 -2.97 4.77 18.27
C GLN A 161 -2.87 4.90 19.79
#